data_AF-A0A3L7VI05-F1
#
_entry.id   AF-A0A3L7VI05-F1
#
_cell.length_a   1.000
_cell.length_b   1.000
_cell.length_c   1.000
_cell.angle_alpha   90.00
_cell.angle_beta   90.00
_cell.angle_gamma   90.00
#
_symmetry.space_group_name_H-M   'P 1'
#
loop_
_entity.id
_entity.type
_entity.pdbx_description
1 polymer ?
#
loop_
_entity_poly.entity_id
_entity_poly.type
_entity_poly.pdbx_seq_one_letter_code
_entity_poly.pdbx_strand_id
1 'polypeptide(L)'
;MSLVLLGSVCLTVGARQDLLNEVKQRREIAVQQLESDLRDFVNDAQKLQRTDPLMASGPLDTAQRLLDSENILTPLKKDAWTRKIRLLRTSFAKETPALPVKGQPQGQVARNPKDTPTFTRIGSNRTTDDKVRQEYAELSRLKEEGKLDERANKAESMARSDPNSAFSQFASRQARIDSNRSIIGKNKEQFNQSNEANLNDIDKSSTPQLTDVSLPPDWAEKSKRRLNSQISPKERQLMAKLAAPIKVDLQNRPLQDFQEIIEKHLGVAVIIDRAAIEGISVTSETTINLKANNWSCRSVLRKTLADLGLTYIVRNEEIQITTPDRAREMMITRAYYVGDLLTPMGQGAIQVNQIQMMQTINGIIDSIKSQVDGDSWAPRGTGTIVFEPLSKSILVKQTAEVHFQLGSSLR
;
A
#
# COMPACT_ATOMS: atom_id res chain seq x y z
N MET A 1 34.23 39.71 -36.48
CA MET A 1 33.10 40.63 -36.21
C MET A 1 31.87 39.76 -35.99
N SER A 2 31.64 39.19 -34.81
CA SER A 2 31.17 39.84 -33.56
C SER A 2 29.92 40.69 -33.78
N LEU A 3 28.73 40.09 -33.87
CA LEU A 3 27.44 40.74 -33.59
C LEU A 3 26.24 39.77 -33.74
N VAL A 4 26.06 38.79 -32.84
CA VAL A 4 24.75 38.09 -32.68
C VAL A 4 24.36 37.83 -31.21
N LEU A 5 25.18 38.19 -30.22
CA LEU A 5 24.99 37.77 -28.82
C LEU A 5 24.36 38.81 -27.88
N LEU A 6 23.55 39.76 -28.38
CA LEU A 6 22.91 40.80 -27.55
C LEU A 6 21.37 40.71 -27.46
N GLY A 7 20.72 39.74 -28.13
CA GLY A 7 19.26 39.62 -28.14
C GLY A 7 18.63 38.90 -26.94
N SER A 8 19.35 38.02 -26.23
CA SER A 8 18.77 37.17 -25.18
C SER A 8 18.94 37.69 -23.74
N VAL A 9 19.68 38.78 -23.53
CA VAL A 9 19.90 39.33 -22.18
C VAL A 9 18.79 40.33 -21.78
N CYS A 10 18.12 40.97 -22.75
CA CYS A 10 17.13 42.01 -22.43
C CYS A 10 15.76 41.47 -21.99
N LEU A 11 15.37 40.26 -22.44
CA LEU A 11 14.08 39.63 -22.08
C LEU A 11 14.07 39.02 -20.67
N THR A 12 15.22 38.65 -20.11
CA THR A 12 15.32 38.03 -18.78
C THR A 12 15.39 39.05 -17.65
N VAL A 13 15.83 40.28 -17.92
CA VAL A 13 15.87 41.38 -16.93
C VAL A 13 14.46 41.89 -16.62
N GLY A 14 13.58 42.02 -17.62
CA GLY A 14 12.19 42.44 -17.44
C GLY A 14 11.36 41.46 -16.62
N ALA A 15 11.43 40.16 -16.95
CA ALA A 15 10.73 39.11 -16.20
C ALA A 15 11.22 38.97 -14.75
N ARG A 16 12.52 39.20 -14.50
CA ARG A 16 13.10 39.18 -13.15
C ARG A 16 12.71 40.41 -12.32
N GLN A 17 12.56 41.58 -12.96
CA GLN A 17 12.04 42.79 -12.31
C GLN A 17 10.56 42.63 -11.94
N ASP A 18 9.78 41.97 -12.79
CA ASP A 18 8.35 41.72 -12.56
C ASP A 18 8.12 40.78 -11.35
N LEU A 19 8.87 39.68 -11.28
CA LEU A 19 8.86 38.77 -10.13
C LEU A 19 9.32 39.44 -8.82
N LEU A 20 10.31 40.34 -8.88
CA LEU A 20 10.75 41.09 -7.71
C LEU A 20 9.69 42.09 -7.24
N ASN A 21 8.94 42.70 -8.17
CA ASN A 21 7.84 43.60 -7.84
C ASN A 21 6.64 42.83 -7.25
N GLU A 22 6.33 41.66 -7.79
CA GLU A 22 5.29 40.77 -7.25
C GLU A 22 5.63 40.29 -5.83
N VAL A 23 6.88 39.88 -5.58
CA VAL A 23 7.34 39.48 -4.25
C VAL A 23 7.28 40.65 -3.26
N LYS A 24 7.60 41.88 -3.69
CA LYS A 24 7.45 43.08 -2.86
C LYS A 24 5.99 43.37 -2.52
N GLN A 25 5.09 43.29 -3.49
CA GLN A 25 3.65 43.50 -3.29
C GLN A 25 3.07 42.46 -2.33
N ARG A 26 3.38 41.16 -2.53
CA ARG A 26 2.94 40.09 -1.63
C ARG A 26 3.45 40.29 -0.20
N ARG A 27 4.71 40.71 -0.04
CA ARG A 27 5.28 41.03 1.27
C ARG A 27 4.59 42.22 1.92
N GLU A 28 4.25 43.24 1.15
CA GLU A 28 3.57 44.45 1.65
C GLU A 28 2.13 44.13 2.10
N ILE A 29 1.42 43.29 1.36
CA ILE A 29 0.09 42.78 1.75
C ILE A 29 0.19 41.95 3.05
N ALA A 30 1.19 41.08 3.17
CA ALA A 30 1.40 40.30 4.39
C ALA A 30 1.71 41.20 5.61
N VAL A 31 2.50 42.27 5.43
CA VAL A 31 2.74 43.27 6.46
C VAL A 31 1.45 43.98 6.88
N GLN A 32 0.60 44.35 5.92
CA GLN A 32 -0.68 45.01 6.21
C GLN A 32 -1.64 44.09 6.96
N GLN A 33 -1.70 42.81 6.58
CA GLN A 33 -2.53 41.81 7.25
C GLN A 33 -2.09 41.62 8.71
N LEU A 34 -0.79 41.41 8.93
CA LEU A 34 -0.23 41.27 10.28
C LEU A 34 -0.48 42.52 11.15
N GLU A 35 -0.31 43.72 10.58
CA GLU A 35 -0.63 44.96 11.30
C GLU A 35 -2.13 45.10 11.62
N SER A 36 -3.02 44.56 10.77
CA SER A 36 -4.46 44.52 11.04
C SER A 36 -4.78 43.57 12.19
N ASP A 37 -4.26 42.35 12.15
CA ASP A 37 -4.48 41.34 13.19
C ASP A 37 -3.98 41.84 14.55
N LEU A 38 -2.81 42.49 14.58
CA LEU A 38 -2.27 43.13 15.79
C LEU A 38 -3.18 44.26 16.33
N ARG A 39 -3.86 45.02 15.45
CA ARG A 39 -4.84 46.04 15.88
C ARG A 39 -6.07 45.38 16.48
N ASP A 40 -6.55 44.29 15.88
CA ASP A 40 -7.74 43.59 16.35
C ASP A 40 -7.51 42.97 17.73
N PHE A 41 -6.37 42.31 17.96
CA PHE A 41 -6.02 41.81 19.29
C PHE A 41 -5.89 42.94 20.34
N VAL A 42 -5.35 44.10 19.97
CA VAL A 42 -5.28 45.25 20.86
C VAL A 42 -6.68 45.81 21.16
N ASN A 43 -7.56 45.90 20.16
CA ASN A 43 -8.93 46.37 20.33
C ASN A 43 -9.73 45.41 21.22
N ASP A 44 -9.57 44.10 21.03
CA ASP A 44 -10.23 43.08 21.84
C ASP A 44 -9.70 43.08 23.27
N ALA A 45 -8.39 43.26 23.47
CA ALA A 45 -7.82 43.46 24.80
C ALA A 45 -8.42 44.68 25.51
N GLN A 46 -8.61 45.80 24.80
CA GLN A 46 -9.23 47.01 25.35
C GLN A 46 -10.73 46.86 25.64
N LYS A 47 -11.46 46.12 24.80
CA LYS A 47 -12.87 45.77 25.07
C LYS A 47 -12.98 44.88 26.30
N LEU A 48 -12.14 43.85 26.38
CA LEU A 48 -12.09 42.95 27.54
C LEU A 48 -11.67 43.69 28.80
N GLN A 49 -10.74 44.64 28.72
CA GLN A 49 -10.40 45.49 29.88
C GLN A 49 -11.62 46.22 30.45
N ARG A 50 -12.60 46.60 29.62
CA ARG A 50 -13.84 47.25 30.07
C ARG A 50 -14.86 46.28 30.66
N THR A 51 -14.87 45.01 30.26
CA THR A 51 -15.87 44.02 30.66
C THR A 51 -15.36 43.03 31.72
N ASP A 52 -14.12 42.55 31.57
CA ASP A 52 -13.41 41.60 32.43
C ASP A 52 -11.89 41.87 32.41
N PRO A 53 -11.36 42.62 33.39
CA PRO A 53 -9.94 42.96 33.47
C PRO A 53 -8.99 41.76 33.60
N LEU A 54 -9.44 40.61 34.14
CA LEU A 54 -8.57 39.44 34.33
C LEU A 54 -8.29 38.72 33.01
N MET A 55 -9.24 38.77 32.08
CA MET A 55 -9.14 38.13 30.75
C MET A 55 -8.48 39.02 29.69
N ALA A 56 -8.26 40.31 29.99
CA ALA A 56 -7.69 41.28 29.05
C ALA A 56 -6.22 41.03 28.67
N SER A 57 -5.48 40.26 29.48
CA SER A 57 -4.07 39.92 29.23
C SER A 57 -3.89 38.88 28.10
N GLY A 58 -4.88 38.01 27.90
CA GLY A 58 -4.82 36.91 26.93
C GLY A 58 -4.61 37.36 25.48
N PRO A 59 -5.41 38.30 24.93
CA PRO A 59 -5.19 38.79 23.56
C PRO A 59 -3.84 39.50 23.38
N LEU A 60 -3.31 40.16 24.42
CA LEU A 60 -1.99 40.79 24.38
C LEU A 60 -0.84 39.76 24.38
N ASP A 61 -1.03 38.60 24.98
CA ASP A 61 -0.09 37.46 24.89
C ASP A 61 -0.09 36.87 23.48
N THR A 62 -1.28 36.70 22.89
CA THR A 62 -1.41 36.23 21.51
C THR A 62 -0.77 37.21 20.52
N ALA A 63 -1.01 38.52 20.67
CA ALA A 63 -0.39 39.55 19.84
C ALA A 63 1.15 39.55 19.94
N GLN A 64 1.70 39.35 21.14
CA GLN A 64 3.14 39.27 21.32
C GLN A 64 3.75 38.01 20.70
N ARG A 65 3.08 36.86 20.84
CA ARG A 65 3.52 35.61 20.19
C ARG A 65 3.53 35.74 18.67
N LEU A 66 2.49 36.35 18.09
CA LEU A 66 2.40 36.60 16.66
C LEU A 66 3.53 37.51 16.15
N LEU A 67 3.85 38.55 16.92
CA LEU A 67 4.96 39.46 16.63
C LEU A 67 6.35 38.78 16.72
N ASP A 68 6.48 37.79 17.60
CA ASP A 68 7.71 37.03 17.79
C ASP A 68 7.88 35.93 16.72
N SER A 69 6.79 35.29 16.28
CA SER A 69 6.81 34.25 15.25
C SER A 69 7.00 34.80 13.84
N GLU A 70 6.47 35.99 13.53
CA GLU A 70 6.55 36.55 12.19
C GLU A 70 7.68 37.58 12.03
N ASN A 71 8.71 37.25 11.24
CA ASN A 71 9.83 38.16 10.93
C ASN A 71 9.61 38.96 9.64
N ILE A 72 8.37 39.38 9.37
CA ILE A 72 7.99 40.06 8.12
C ILE A 72 8.10 41.59 8.27
N LEU A 73 7.89 42.12 9.48
CA LEU A 73 7.96 43.54 9.81
C LEU A 73 9.40 44.07 9.80
N THR A 74 9.56 45.34 9.42
CA THR A 74 10.82 46.07 9.64
C THR A 74 11.13 46.20 11.14
N PRO A 75 12.41 46.19 11.56
CA PRO A 75 12.79 46.31 12.96
C PRO A 75 12.13 47.50 13.68
N LEU A 76 12.05 48.65 13.01
CA LEU A 76 11.40 49.87 13.54
C LEU A 76 9.91 49.66 13.89
N LYS A 77 9.17 48.99 13.01
CA LYS A 77 7.74 48.68 13.20
C LYS A 77 7.53 47.64 14.29
N LYS A 78 8.40 46.61 14.34
CA LYS A 78 8.38 45.60 15.40
C LYS A 78 8.59 46.24 16.77
N ASP A 79 9.57 47.13 16.90
CA ASP A 79 9.83 47.86 18.15
C ASP A 79 8.68 48.81 18.55
N ALA A 80 7.99 49.41 17.57
CA ALA A 80 6.81 50.23 17.84
C ALA A 80 5.66 49.39 18.44
N TRP A 81 5.37 48.22 17.85
CA TRP A 81 4.33 47.31 18.33
C TRP A 81 4.66 46.69 19.69
N THR A 82 5.91 46.25 19.89
CA THR A 82 6.37 45.74 21.19
C THR A 82 6.23 46.77 22.29
N ARG A 83 6.59 48.03 22.03
CA ARG A 83 6.39 49.14 22.98
C ARG A 83 4.91 49.37 23.27
N LYS A 84 4.06 49.38 22.25
CA LYS A 84 2.61 49.57 22.40
C LYS A 84 1.98 48.48 23.28
N ILE A 85 2.30 47.20 23.03
CA ILE A 85 1.82 46.06 23.82
C ILE A 85 2.32 46.16 25.27
N ARG A 86 3.60 46.48 25.47
CA ARG A 86 4.19 46.64 26.82
C ARG A 86 3.51 47.75 27.62
N LEU A 87 3.25 48.89 26.99
CA LEU A 87 2.55 50.01 27.62
C LEU A 87 1.13 49.61 28.03
N LEU A 88 0.40 48.91 27.15
CA LEU A 88 -0.95 48.42 27.43
C LEU A 88 -1.00 47.40 28.58
N ARG A 89 -0.04 46.46 28.63
CA ARG A 89 0.10 45.55 29.78
C ARG A 89 0.31 46.32 31.08
N THR A 90 1.16 47.35 31.04
CA THR A 90 1.48 48.15 32.22
C THR A 90 0.27 48.99 32.66
N SER A 91 -0.53 49.52 31.74
CA SER A 91 -1.79 50.20 32.08
C SER A 91 -2.82 49.25 32.67
N PHE A 92 -2.99 48.04 32.10
CA PHE A 92 -3.94 47.06 32.62
C PHE A 92 -3.55 46.58 34.02
N ALA A 93 -2.25 46.38 34.26
CA ALA A 93 -1.73 46.00 35.58
C ALA A 93 -1.94 47.08 36.65
N LYS A 94 -1.95 48.37 36.28
CA LYS A 94 -2.19 49.49 37.21
C LYS A 94 -3.68 49.67 37.54
N GLU A 95 -4.57 49.37 36.59
CA GLU A 95 -6.02 49.51 36.76
C GLU A 95 -6.67 48.31 37.45
N THR A 96 -5.98 47.18 37.53
CA THR A 96 -6.46 45.97 38.22
C THR A 96 -6.01 46.02 39.68
N PRO A 97 -6.91 46.19 40.68
CA PRO A 97 -6.51 46.11 42.09
C PRO A 97 -5.96 44.70 42.34
N ALA A 98 -4.75 44.64 42.92
CA ALA A 98 -4.12 43.37 43.27
C ALA A 98 -4.97 42.64 44.32
N LEU A 99 -5.83 41.73 43.88
CA LEU A 99 -6.37 40.70 44.75
C LEU A 99 -5.21 39.74 45.10
N PRO A 100 -5.06 39.36 46.37
CA PRO A 100 -3.97 38.47 46.78
C PRO A 100 -4.09 37.18 45.99
N VAL A 101 -3.02 36.85 45.27
CA VAL A 101 -2.86 35.60 44.53
C VAL A 101 -2.96 34.47 45.56
N LYS A 102 -4.15 33.88 45.71
CA LYS A 102 -4.28 32.57 46.32
C LYS A 102 -3.47 31.62 45.44
N GLY A 103 -2.41 31.07 46.03
CA GLY A 103 -1.62 30.01 45.43
C GLY A 103 -2.53 28.90 44.90
N GLN A 104 -1.98 28.19 43.90
CA GLN A 104 -2.47 26.95 43.32
C GLN A 104 -3.49 26.21 44.20
N PRO A 105 -4.67 25.80 43.70
CA PRO A 105 -5.50 24.87 44.43
C PRO A 105 -4.84 23.48 44.41
N GLN A 106 -3.90 23.25 45.33
CA GLN A 106 -3.80 21.97 46.00
C GLN A 106 -4.93 21.93 47.04
N GLY A 107 -6.14 21.66 46.56
CA GLY A 107 -7.33 21.55 47.39
C GLY A 107 -7.97 20.20 47.16
N GLN A 108 -7.71 19.25 48.06
CA GLN A 108 -8.69 18.22 48.38
C GLN A 108 -10.03 18.93 48.58
N VAL A 109 -11.04 18.53 47.81
CA VAL A 109 -12.37 19.12 47.89
C VAL A 109 -12.98 18.67 49.21
N ALA A 110 -12.77 19.46 50.26
CA ALA A 110 -13.60 19.41 51.46
C ALA A 110 -15.00 19.87 51.03
N ARG A 111 -15.88 18.90 50.76
CA ARG A 111 -17.30 19.14 50.54
C ARG A 111 -17.89 19.76 51.80
N ASN A 112 -18.12 21.07 51.77
CA ASN A 112 -19.00 21.71 52.74
C ASN A 112 -20.43 21.18 52.48
N PRO A 113 -21.11 20.51 53.44
CA PRO A 113 -22.35 19.78 53.15
C PRO A 113 -23.58 20.66 52.84
N LYS A 114 -23.46 21.99 52.81
CA LYS A 114 -24.62 22.91 52.80
C LYS A 114 -24.94 23.58 51.47
N ASP A 115 -24.07 23.45 50.46
CA ASP A 115 -24.30 24.03 49.11
C ASP A 115 -24.50 22.96 48.03
N THR A 116 -24.95 21.77 48.42
CA THR A 116 -25.56 20.85 47.45
C THR A 116 -26.95 21.42 47.16
N PRO A 117 -27.36 21.68 45.91
CA PRO A 117 -28.72 22.07 45.62
C PRO A 117 -29.63 20.98 46.21
N THR A 118 -30.28 21.31 47.32
CA THR A 118 -31.21 20.41 47.97
C THR A 118 -32.39 20.32 47.04
N PHE A 119 -32.43 19.23 46.26
CA PHE A 119 -33.63 18.82 45.55
C PHE A 119 -34.70 18.71 46.63
N THR A 120 -35.61 19.68 46.66
CA THR A 120 -36.74 19.65 47.58
C THR A 120 -37.42 18.31 47.29
N ARG A 121 -37.44 17.43 48.30
CA ARG A 121 -38.00 16.09 48.19
C ARG A 121 -39.52 16.23 48.08
N ILE A 122 -39.98 16.62 46.89
CA ILE A 122 -41.37 16.49 46.48
C ILE A 122 -41.61 14.99 46.44
N GLY A 123 -42.51 14.50 47.29
CA GLY A 123 -42.70 13.07 47.56
C GLY A 123 -42.80 12.25 46.28
N SER A 124 -41.76 11.48 45.99
CA SER A 124 -41.76 10.47 44.93
C SER A 124 -41.58 9.09 45.56
N ASN A 125 -42.41 8.16 45.12
CA ASN A 125 -42.56 6.80 45.61
C ASN A 125 -41.21 6.08 45.83
N ARG A 126 -41.06 5.33 46.94
CA ARG A 126 -39.90 4.45 47.20
C ARG A 126 -39.55 3.54 46.01
N THR A 127 -40.56 3.16 45.21
CA THR A 127 -40.41 2.34 44.01
C THR A 127 -39.63 3.01 42.88
N THR A 128 -39.62 4.35 42.79
CA THR A 128 -38.84 5.10 41.79
C THR A 128 -37.36 5.13 42.18
N ASP A 129 -37.05 5.28 43.47
CA ASP A 129 -35.66 5.27 43.98
C ASP A 129 -34.99 3.89 43.77
N ASP A 130 -35.73 2.79 43.94
CA ASP A 130 -35.20 1.44 43.74
C ASP A 130 -34.93 1.12 42.26
N LYS A 131 -35.78 1.61 41.34
CA LYS A 131 -35.56 1.47 39.89
C LYS A 131 -34.29 2.19 39.42
N VAL A 132 -34.11 3.44 39.86
CA VAL A 132 -32.91 4.24 39.54
C VAL A 132 -31.63 3.56 40.01
N ARG A 133 -31.66 2.89 41.18
CA ARG A 133 -30.51 2.12 41.69
C ARG A 133 -30.17 0.91 40.82
N GLN A 134 -31.18 0.18 40.36
CA GLN A 134 -30.99 -0.99 39.48
C GLN A 134 -30.43 -0.56 38.11
N GLU A 135 -31.00 0.47 37.50
CA GLU A 135 -30.54 1.04 36.24
C GLU A 135 -29.09 1.56 36.33
N TYR A 136 -28.77 2.24 37.44
CA TYR A 136 -27.41 2.71 37.69
C TYR A 136 -26.40 1.56 37.84
N ALA A 137 -26.77 0.50 38.59
CA ALA A 137 -25.92 -0.67 38.76
C ALA A 137 -25.65 -1.36 37.42
N GLU A 138 -26.67 -1.45 36.56
CA GLU A 138 -26.52 -2.04 35.23
C GLU A 138 -25.65 -1.20 34.29
N LEU A 139 -25.86 0.12 34.24
CA LEU A 139 -24.98 1.02 33.46
C LEU A 139 -23.54 1.01 33.96
N SER A 140 -23.34 0.82 35.26
CA SER A 140 -22.02 0.72 35.86
C SER A 140 -21.36 -0.60 35.47
N ARG A 141 -22.10 -1.72 35.48
CA ARG A 141 -21.61 -3.02 35.01
C ARG A 141 -21.20 -2.99 33.53
N LEU A 142 -22.03 -2.39 32.67
CA LEU A 142 -21.69 -2.24 31.23
C LEU A 142 -20.44 -1.37 31.01
N LYS A 143 -20.16 -0.42 31.92
CA LYS A 143 -18.93 0.38 31.89
C LYS A 143 -17.71 -0.44 32.29
N GLU A 144 -17.81 -1.23 33.36
CA GLU A 144 -16.75 -2.11 33.84
C GLU A 144 -16.42 -3.21 32.82
N GLU A 145 -17.43 -3.73 32.14
CA GLU A 145 -17.27 -4.68 31.02
C GLU A 145 -16.67 -4.02 29.75
N GLY A 146 -16.52 -2.69 29.71
CA GLY A 146 -16.02 -1.96 28.54
C GLY A 146 -17.00 -1.87 27.36
N LYS A 147 -18.25 -2.30 27.53
CA LYS A 147 -19.32 -2.28 26.52
C LYS A 147 -19.99 -0.92 26.45
N LEU A 148 -19.23 0.09 26.02
CA LEU A 148 -19.66 1.49 26.04
C LEU A 148 -20.80 1.81 25.08
N ASP A 149 -20.91 1.08 23.96
CA ASP A 149 -21.98 1.28 22.98
C ASP A 149 -23.31 0.70 23.47
N GLU A 150 -23.29 -0.49 24.08
CA GLU A 150 -24.46 -1.07 24.74
C GLU A 150 -24.93 -0.19 25.91
N ARG A 151 -23.98 0.34 26.69
CA ARG A 151 -24.25 1.32 27.76
C ARG A 151 -24.90 2.58 27.21
N ALA A 152 -24.41 3.13 26.09
CA ALA A 152 -24.97 4.32 25.47
C ALA A 152 -26.40 4.09 24.95
N ASN A 153 -26.63 3.00 24.22
CA ASN A 153 -27.94 2.62 23.71
C ASN A 153 -28.96 2.40 24.83
N LYS A 154 -28.54 1.72 25.91
CA LYS A 154 -29.38 1.50 27.08
C LYS A 154 -29.69 2.81 27.81
N ALA A 155 -28.68 3.64 28.07
CA ALA A 155 -28.88 4.95 28.69
C ALA A 155 -29.78 5.88 27.85
N GLU A 156 -29.68 5.81 26.51
CA GLU A 156 -30.58 6.51 25.60
C GLU A 156 -32.01 5.96 25.64
N SER A 157 -32.20 4.63 25.67
CA SER A 157 -33.53 4.04 25.82
C SER A 157 -34.21 4.46 27.13
N MET A 158 -33.44 4.58 28.23
CA MET A 158 -33.95 5.06 29.52
C MET A 158 -34.32 6.54 29.50
N ALA A 159 -33.56 7.37 28.76
CA ALA A 159 -33.92 8.77 28.56
C ALA A 159 -35.16 8.95 27.66
N ARG A 160 -35.40 8.01 26.73
CA ARG A 160 -36.60 7.98 25.88
C ARG A 160 -37.84 7.46 26.61
N SER A 161 -37.70 6.46 27.48
CA SER A 161 -38.82 5.93 28.27
C SER A 161 -39.30 6.93 29.31
N ASP A 162 -38.36 7.64 29.96
CA ASP A 162 -38.66 8.58 31.04
C ASP A 162 -38.03 9.96 30.80
N PRO A 163 -38.59 10.79 29.89
CA PRO A 163 -38.01 12.08 29.51
C PRO A 163 -37.87 13.08 30.68
N ASN A 164 -38.77 13.01 31.68
CA ASN A 164 -38.77 13.90 32.84
C ASN A 164 -37.82 13.44 33.98
N SER A 165 -37.15 12.30 33.84
CA SER A 165 -36.19 11.79 34.82
C SER A 165 -34.83 12.46 34.67
N ALA A 166 -34.42 13.26 35.67
CA ALA A 166 -33.10 13.90 35.68
C ALA A 166 -31.95 12.89 35.64
N PHE A 167 -32.14 11.71 36.23
CA PHE A 167 -31.16 10.62 36.21
C PHE A 167 -30.96 10.08 34.79
N SER A 168 -32.05 9.73 34.09
CA SER A 168 -31.99 9.12 32.76
C SER A 168 -31.33 10.05 31.74
N GLN A 169 -31.64 11.35 31.80
CA GLN A 169 -30.99 12.37 30.98
C GLN A 169 -29.49 12.51 31.25
N PHE A 170 -29.09 12.54 32.53
CA PHE A 170 -27.69 12.60 32.93
C PHE A 170 -26.92 11.34 32.49
N ALA A 171 -27.50 10.16 32.72
CA ALA A 171 -26.92 8.89 32.38
C ALA A 171 -26.69 8.75 30.87
N SER A 172 -27.65 9.15 30.03
CA SER A 172 -27.51 9.16 28.57
C SER A 172 -26.36 10.08 28.12
N ARG A 173 -26.31 11.30 28.64
CA ARG A 173 -25.23 12.25 28.33
C ARG A 173 -23.86 11.70 28.73
N GLN A 174 -23.76 11.12 29.93
CA GLN A 174 -22.49 10.55 30.42
C GLN A 174 -22.06 9.34 29.59
N ALA A 175 -22.98 8.46 29.22
CA ALA A 175 -22.67 7.29 28.39
C ALA A 175 -22.18 7.69 26.99
N ARG A 176 -22.77 8.73 26.38
CA ARG A 176 -22.30 9.30 25.11
C ARG A 176 -20.89 9.90 25.22
N ILE A 177 -20.59 10.62 26.31
CA ILE A 177 -19.24 11.17 26.55
C ILE A 177 -18.22 10.04 26.71
N ASP A 178 -18.56 9.01 27.49
CA ASP A 178 -17.68 7.86 27.72
C ASP A 178 -17.41 7.10 26.40
N SER A 179 -18.43 6.85 25.58
CA SER A 179 -18.27 6.21 24.25
C SER A 179 -17.42 7.08 23.32
N ASN A 180 -17.74 8.37 23.16
CA ASN A 180 -16.96 9.30 22.32
C ASN A 180 -15.49 9.38 22.75
N ARG A 181 -15.21 9.43 24.06
CA ARG A 181 -13.84 9.45 24.58
C ARG A 181 -13.07 8.17 24.20
N SER A 182 -13.74 7.02 24.24
CA SER A 182 -13.11 5.75 23.84
C SER A 182 -12.81 5.69 22.34
N ILE A 183 -13.71 6.19 21.49
CA ILE A 183 -13.52 6.25 20.04
C ILE A 183 -12.34 7.18 19.70
N ILE A 184 -12.31 8.37 20.31
CA ILE A 184 -11.19 9.31 20.13
C ILE A 184 -9.87 8.68 20.59
N GLY A 185 -9.88 7.98 21.73
CA GLY A 185 -8.70 7.27 22.23
C GLY A 185 -8.19 6.20 21.25
N LYS A 186 -9.09 5.36 20.71
CA LYS A 186 -8.75 4.34 19.71
C LYS A 186 -8.21 4.94 18.42
N ASN A 187 -8.85 5.99 17.89
CA ASN A 187 -8.40 6.68 16.69
C ASN A 187 -7.03 7.33 16.89
N LYS A 188 -6.80 7.94 18.06
CA LYS A 188 -5.51 8.52 18.41
C LYS A 188 -4.41 7.46 18.51
N GLU A 189 -4.71 6.31 19.11
CA GLU A 189 -3.78 5.19 19.22
C GLU A 189 -3.41 4.66 17.83
N GLN A 190 -4.38 4.42 16.96
CA GLN A 190 -4.14 3.99 15.57
C GLN A 190 -3.33 5.02 14.78
N PHE A 191 -3.64 6.31 14.95
CA PHE A 191 -2.88 7.39 14.35
C PHE A 191 -1.43 7.40 14.82
N ASN A 192 -1.20 7.29 16.14
CA ASN A 192 0.14 7.24 16.72
C ASN A 192 0.94 6.05 16.18
N GLN A 193 0.36 4.85 16.14
CA GLN A 193 1.00 3.66 15.60
C GLN A 193 1.36 3.82 14.12
N SER A 194 0.45 4.38 13.32
CA SER A 194 0.71 4.63 11.89
C SER A 194 1.80 5.69 11.69
N ASN A 195 1.79 6.73 12.53
CA ASN A 195 2.78 7.80 12.46
C ASN A 195 4.17 7.33 12.89
N GLU A 196 4.26 6.49 13.93
CA GLU A 196 5.51 5.85 14.35
C GLU A 196 6.09 4.96 13.25
N ALA A 197 5.25 4.15 12.57
CA ALA A 197 5.69 3.37 11.42
C ALA A 197 6.23 4.26 10.29
N ASN A 198 5.55 5.35 9.98
CA ASN A 198 6.00 6.30 8.96
C ASN A 198 7.33 6.97 9.33
N LEU A 199 7.49 7.40 10.59
CA LEU A 199 8.74 8.00 11.06
C LEU A 199 9.89 7.00 10.98
N ASN A 200 9.67 5.74 11.37
CA ASN A 200 10.67 4.69 11.25
C ASN A 200 11.11 4.46 9.79
N ASP A 201 10.20 4.56 8.82
CA ASP A 201 10.55 4.39 7.41
C ASP A 201 11.29 5.62 6.84
N ILE A 202 10.93 6.83 7.28
CA ILE A 202 11.69 8.05 6.96
C ILE A 202 13.12 7.95 7.49
N ASP A 203 13.29 7.52 8.75
CA ASP A 203 14.60 7.36 9.38
C ASP A 203 15.45 6.31 8.64
N LYS A 204 14.88 5.14 8.32
CA LYS A 204 15.56 4.13 7.49
C LYS A 204 16.01 4.68 6.14
N SER A 205 15.16 5.47 5.48
CA SER A 205 15.49 6.08 4.18
C SER A 205 16.56 7.16 4.27
N SER A 206 16.68 7.81 5.44
CA SER A 206 17.65 8.87 5.72
C SER A 206 19.03 8.32 6.08
N THR A 207 19.13 7.04 6.46
CA THR A 207 20.42 6.37 6.66
C THR A 207 21.03 5.94 5.33
N PRO A 208 22.28 6.35 5.01
CA PRO A 208 22.97 5.86 3.83
C PRO A 208 23.10 4.34 3.88
N GLN A 209 22.65 3.66 2.84
CA GLN A 209 22.78 2.21 2.72
C GLN A 209 24.26 1.86 2.49
N LEU A 210 24.78 0.86 3.21
CA LEU A 210 26.18 0.41 3.08
C LEU A 210 26.43 -0.43 1.81
N THR A 211 25.35 -0.91 1.18
CA THR A 211 25.34 -1.79 0.01
C THR A 211 24.41 -1.23 -1.06
N ASP A 212 24.77 -1.34 -2.34
CA ASP A 212 23.98 -0.81 -3.47
C ASP A 212 22.55 -1.38 -3.58
N VAL A 213 22.31 -2.59 -3.03
CA VAL A 213 20.99 -3.24 -3.02
C VAL A 213 20.71 -3.88 -1.66
N SER A 214 19.78 -3.30 -0.90
CA SER A 214 19.22 -3.92 0.32
C SER A 214 17.90 -4.61 0.01
N LEU A 215 17.87 -5.93 0.15
CA LEU A 215 16.65 -6.72 -0.03
C LEU A 215 15.81 -6.68 1.26
N PRO A 216 14.47 -6.68 1.16
CA PRO A 216 13.60 -6.80 2.33
C PRO A 216 13.95 -8.05 3.17
N PRO A 217 13.79 -8.01 4.51
CA PRO A 217 14.06 -9.17 5.36
C PRO A 217 13.24 -10.42 4.98
N ASP A 218 12.04 -10.20 4.47
CA ASP A 218 11.10 -11.23 4.00
C ASP A 218 11.34 -11.66 2.54
N TRP A 219 12.42 -11.19 1.90
CA TRP A 219 12.74 -11.52 0.52
C TRP A 219 12.94 -13.02 0.29
N ALA A 220 13.59 -13.71 1.23
CA ALA A 220 13.80 -15.15 1.15
C ALA A 220 12.47 -15.92 1.14
N GLU A 221 11.50 -15.49 1.94
CA GLU A 221 10.17 -16.10 1.99
C GLU A 221 9.33 -15.75 0.76
N LYS A 222 9.35 -14.49 0.30
CA LYS A 222 8.70 -14.09 -0.97
C LYS A 222 9.29 -14.85 -2.14
N SER A 223 10.62 -15.04 -2.16
CA SER A 223 11.30 -15.82 -3.19
C SER A 223 10.89 -17.28 -3.13
N LYS A 224 10.84 -17.90 -1.94
CA LYS A 224 10.31 -19.27 -1.77
C LYS A 224 8.86 -19.40 -2.23
N ARG A 225 7.99 -18.42 -1.93
CA ARG A 225 6.58 -18.40 -2.37
C ARG A 225 6.45 -18.26 -3.89
N ARG A 226 7.25 -17.37 -4.51
CA ARG A 226 7.31 -17.22 -5.97
C ARG A 226 7.83 -18.50 -6.62
N LEU A 227 8.85 -19.13 -6.02
CA LEU A 227 9.37 -20.41 -6.48
C LEU A 227 8.32 -21.51 -6.36
N ASN A 228 7.55 -21.55 -5.27
CA ASN A 228 6.48 -22.51 -4.97
C ASN A 228 5.23 -22.37 -5.85
N SER A 229 5.22 -21.45 -6.82
CA SER A 229 4.38 -21.61 -8.03
C SER A 229 4.87 -22.78 -8.92
N GLN A 230 5.77 -23.63 -8.42
CA GLN A 230 6.12 -24.91 -9.02
C GLN A 230 4.85 -25.74 -9.17
N ILE A 231 4.48 -25.98 -10.43
CA ILE A 231 3.95 -27.22 -10.99
C ILE A 231 3.50 -28.24 -9.92
N SER A 232 2.20 -28.53 -9.90
CA SER A 232 1.58 -29.47 -8.95
C SER A 232 2.37 -30.79 -8.90
N PRO A 233 2.46 -31.48 -7.73
CA PRO A 233 3.06 -32.82 -7.65
C PRO A 233 2.52 -33.78 -8.71
N LYS A 234 1.24 -33.66 -9.08
CA LYS A 234 0.62 -34.44 -10.16
C LYS A 234 1.09 -34.02 -11.55
N GLU A 235 1.23 -32.73 -11.82
CA GLU A 235 1.81 -32.26 -13.08
C GLU A 235 3.25 -32.77 -13.24
N ARG A 236 4.04 -32.81 -12.15
CA ARG A 236 5.38 -33.41 -12.18
C ARG A 236 5.35 -34.89 -12.54
N GLN A 237 4.42 -35.66 -11.99
CA GLN A 237 4.23 -37.06 -12.35
C GLN A 237 3.80 -37.23 -13.81
N LEU A 238 2.92 -36.35 -14.29
CA LEU A 238 2.51 -36.31 -15.70
C LEU A 238 3.71 -36.05 -16.63
N MET A 239 4.58 -35.09 -16.30
CA MET A 239 5.82 -34.83 -17.05
C MET A 239 6.71 -36.06 -17.13
N ALA A 240 6.89 -36.78 -16.00
CA ALA A 240 7.68 -38.01 -15.97
C ALA A 240 7.06 -39.12 -16.83
N LYS A 241 5.72 -39.26 -16.82
CA LYS A 241 5.00 -40.22 -17.66
C LYS A 241 5.07 -39.87 -19.15
N LEU A 242 5.06 -38.58 -19.50
CA LEU A 242 5.23 -38.13 -20.89
C LEU A 242 6.62 -38.45 -21.46
N ALA A 243 7.64 -38.49 -20.59
CA ALA A 243 8.99 -38.91 -20.97
C ALA A 243 9.14 -40.44 -21.09
N ALA A 244 8.23 -41.24 -20.52
CA ALA A 244 8.30 -42.69 -20.57
C ALA A 244 8.07 -43.23 -22.01
N PRO A 245 8.75 -44.33 -22.38
CA PRO A 245 8.58 -44.94 -23.69
C PRO A 245 7.22 -45.63 -23.80
N ILE A 246 6.57 -45.46 -24.95
CA ILE A 246 5.29 -46.08 -25.30
C ILE A 246 5.44 -46.84 -26.62
N LYS A 247 4.71 -47.96 -26.72
CA LYS A 247 4.53 -48.73 -27.96
C LYS A 247 3.10 -48.53 -28.42
N VAL A 248 2.90 -47.91 -29.58
CA VAL A 248 1.56 -47.65 -30.12
C VAL A 248 1.53 -47.96 -31.61
N ASP A 249 0.43 -48.59 -32.04
CA ASP A 249 0.13 -48.86 -33.43
C ASP A 249 -1.19 -48.16 -33.82
N LEU A 250 -1.06 -47.05 -34.57
CA LEU A 250 -2.14 -46.14 -34.93
C LEU A 250 -2.36 -46.14 -36.45
N GLN A 251 -2.32 -47.30 -37.10
CA GLN A 251 -2.56 -47.39 -38.54
C GLN A 251 -4.07 -47.21 -38.83
N ASN A 252 -4.43 -46.18 -39.59
CA ASN A 252 -5.78 -45.81 -39.99
C ASN A 252 -6.78 -45.74 -38.83
N ARG A 253 -6.36 -45.20 -37.69
CA ARG A 253 -7.24 -44.98 -36.54
C ARG A 253 -7.74 -43.54 -36.50
N PRO A 254 -8.96 -43.27 -35.99
CA PRO A 254 -9.42 -41.91 -35.77
C PRO A 254 -8.63 -41.23 -34.64
N LEU A 255 -8.60 -39.91 -34.62
CA LEU A 255 -7.98 -39.11 -33.56
C LEU A 255 -8.62 -39.39 -32.18
N GLN A 256 -9.91 -39.76 -32.15
CA GLN A 256 -10.60 -40.14 -30.92
C GLN A 256 -10.01 -41.40 -30.27
N ASP A 257 -9.72 -42.46 -31.04
CA ASP A 257 -9.04 -43.66 -30.53
C ASP A 257 -7.68 -43.31 -29.92
N PHE A 258 -6.96 -42.37 -30.55
CA PHE A 258 -5.67 -41.92 -30.06
C PHE A 258 -5.79 -41.21 -28.71
N GLN A 259 -6.79 -40.34 -28.55
CA GLN A 259 -7.09 -39.70 -27.27
C GLN A 259 -7.28 -40.74 -26.16
N GLU A 260 -8.13 -41.75 -26.39
CA GLU A 260 -8.44 -42.79 -25.41
C GLU A 260 -7.20 -43.64 -25.04
N ILE A 261 -6.37 -43.99 -26.03
CA ILE A 261 -5.12 -44.74 -25.80
C ILE A 261 -4.16 -43.94 -24.90
N ILE A 262 -4.00 -42.65 -25.18
CA ILE A 262 -3.10 -41.78 -24.42
C ILE A 262 -3.64 -41.52 -23.02
N GLU A 263 -4.94 -41.27 -22.88
CA GLU A 263 -5.61 -41.10 -21.59
C GLU A 263 -5.45 -42.34 -20.71
N LYS A 264 -5.64 -43.55 -21.27
CA LYS A 264 -5.43 -44.82 -20.56
C LYS A 264 -3.98 -45.05 -20.16
N HIS A 265 -3.03 -44.63 -20.98
CA HIS A 265 -1.60 -44.83 -20.70
C HIS A 265 -1.07 -43.85 -19.65
N LEU A 266 -1.45 -42.57 -19.75
CA LEU A 266 -0.99 -41.52 -18.84
C LEU A 266 -1.81 -41.48 -17.54
N GLY A 267 -3.07 -41.94 -17.57
CA GLY A 267 -4.02 -41.83 -16.47
C GLY A 267 -4.41 -40.38 -16.19
N VAL A 268 -4.46 -39.55 -17.24
CA VAL A 268 -4.78 -38.12 -17.19
C VAL A 268 -5.72 -37.78 -18.34
N ALA A 269 -6.68 -36.90 -18.07
CA ALA A 269 -7.64 -36.42 -19.05
C ALA A 269 -6.93 -35.71 -20.22
N VAL A 270 -7.27 -36.13 -21.44
CA VAL A 270 -6.84 -35.49 -22.68
C VAL A 270 -8.05 -34.80 -23.29
N ILE A 271 -8.02 -33.47 -23.41
CA ILE A 271 -9.15 -32.66 -23.89
C ILE A 271 -8.81 -32.06 -25.25
N ILE A 272 -9.70 -32.24 -26.22
CA ILE A 272 -9.63 -31.63 -27.54
C ILE A 272 -10.37 -30.30 -27.50
N ASP A 273 -9.67 -29.19 -27.77
CA ASP A 273 -10.27 -27.85 -27.85
C ASP A 273 -11.00 -27.68 -29.19
N ARG A 274 -12.28 -28.07 -29.22
CA ARG A 274 -13.11 -28.06 -30.44
C ARG A 274 -13.16 -26.67 -31.09
N ALA A 275 -13.30 -25.62 -30.28
CA ALA A 275 -13.37 -24.24 -30.75
C ALA A 275 -12.08 -23.81 -31.47
N ALA A 276 -10.93 -24.32 -31.03
CA ALA A 276 -9.66 -24.04 -31.70
C ALA A 276 -9.52 -24.79 -33.02
N ILE A 277 -10.02 -26.02 -33.07
CA ILE A 277 -9.74 -26.98 -34.16
C ILE A 277 -10.73 -26.83 -35.33
N GLU A 278 -11.93 -26.30 -35.09
CA GLU A 278 -12.91 -25.96 -36.14
C GLU A 278 -12.29 -25.14 -37.29
N GLY A 279 -11.31 -24.28 -36.99
CA GLY A 279 -10.60 -23.46 -37.98
C GLY A 279 -9.66 -24.22 -38.93
N ILE A 280 -9.26 -25.46 -38.61
CA ILE A 280 -8.28 -26.25 -39.41
C ILE A 280 -8.99 -27.39 -40.19
N SER A 281 -10.33 -27.49 -40.12
CA SER A 281 -11.10 -28.59 -40.74
C SER A 281 -10.68 -30.00 -40.28
N VAL A 282 -10.03 -30.10 -39.11
CA VAL A 282 -9.70 -31.38 -38.48
C VAL A 282 -10.88 -31.78 -37.58
N THR A 283 -11.45 -32.95 -37.81
CA THR A 283 -12.51 -33.51 -36.96
C THR A 283 -11.98 -34.66 -36.12
N SER A 284 -12.72 -35.07 -35.07
CA SER A 284 -12.36 -36.23 -34.23
C SER A 284 -12.21 -37.53 -35.04
N GLU A 285 -12.81 -37.59 -36.23
CA GLU A 285 -12.77 -38.71 -37.18
C GLU A 285 -11.55 -38.70 -38.10
N THR A 286 -10.70 -37.67 -38.01
CA THR A 286 -9.53 -37.56 -38.87
C THR A 286 -8.60 -38.74 -38.61
N THR A 287 -8.28 -39.48 -39.67
CA THR A 287 -7.43 -40.66 -39.56
C THR A 287 -5.98 -40.26 -39.36
N ILE A 288 -5.34 -40.94 -38.43
CA ILE A 288 -3.91 -40.81 -38.17
C ILE A 288 -3.20 -42.09 -38.60
N ASN A 289 -1.93 -41.94 -38.97
CA ASN A 289 -1.07 -43.04 -39.40
C ASN A 289 0.29 -42.90 -38.73
N LEU A 290 0.47 -43.61 -37.62
CA LEU A 290 1.76 -43.65 -36.92
C LEU A 290 2.01 -45.02 -36.31
N LYS A 291 3.22 -45.54 -36.49
CA LYS A 291 3.70 -46.74 -35.79
C LYS A 291 4.93 -46.36 -35.00
N ALA A 292 4.80 -46.39 -33.67
CA ALA A 292 5.87 -46.01 -32.76
C ALA A 292 6.23 -47.20 -31.87
N ASN A 293 7.49 -47.66 -31.98
CA ASN A 293 8.06 -48.67 -31.11
C ASN A 293 9.14 -48.00 -30.25
N ASN A 294 8.95 -47.98 -28.93
CA ASN A 294 9.92 -47.44 -27.96
C ASN A 294 10.20 -45.93 -28.11
N TRP A 295 9.20 -45.15 -28.50
CA TRP A 295 9.29 -43.68 -28.54
C TRP A 295 8.75 -43.10 -27.23
N SER A 296 9.29 -41.98 -26.75
CA SER A 296 8.66 -41.26 -25.64
C SER A 296 7.25 -40.82 -26.02
N CYS A 297 6.30 -40.92 -25.07
CA CYS A 297 4.91 -40.48 -25.29
C CYS A 297 4.83 -39.04 -25.82
N ARG A 298 5.72 -38.16 -25.33
CA ARG A 298 5.97 -36.80 -25.85
C ARG A 298 6.18 -36.75 -27.38
N SER A 299 7.05 -37.60 -27.89
CA SER A 299 7.44 -37.62 -29.31
C SER A 299 6.31 -38.16 -30.18
N VAL A 300 5.58 -39.15 -29.68
CA VAL A 300 4.37 -39.68 -30.33
C VAL A 300 3.31 -38.59 -30.42
N LEU A 301 2.96 -37.93 -29.31
CA LEU A 301 2.02 -36.82 -29.28
C LEU A 301 2.40 -35.71 -30.25
N ARG A 302 3.66 -35.26 -30.19
CA ARG A 302 4.13 -34.19 -31.07
C ARG A 302 4.08 -34.57 -32.54
N LYS A 303 4.51 -35.78 -32.89
CA LYS A 303 4.54 -36.23 -34.30
C LYS A 303 3.14 -36.38 -34.86
N THR A 304 2.25 -37.07 -34.16
CA THR A 304 0.86 -37.25 -34.58
C THR A 304 0.13 -35.92 -34.75
N LEU A 305 0.30 -35.00 -33.79
CA LEU A 305 -0.36 -33.70 -33.83
C LEU A 305 0.26 -32.78 -34.89
N ALA A 306 1.59 -32.82 -35.09
CA ALA A 306 2.26 -32.02 -36.12
C ALA A 306 1.79 -32.39 -37.54
N ASP A 307 1.54 -33.67 -37.82
CA ASP A 307 1.02 -34.11 -39.11
C ASP A 307 -0.40 -33.57 -39.40
N LEU A 308 -1.15 -33.21 -38.35
CA LEU A 308 -2.48 -32.59 -38.41
C LEU A 308 -2.44 -31.05 -38.27
N GLY A 309 -1.26 -30.44 -38.12
CA GLY A 309 -1.14 -29.00 -37.84
C GLY A 309 -1.60 -28.59 -36.43
N LEU A 310 -1.69 -29.54 -35.50
CA LEU A 310 -2.09 -29.34 -34.10
C LEU A 310 -0.89 -29.38 -33.15
N THR A 311 -1.10 -28.92 -31.93
CA THR A 311 -0.13 -29.04 -30.84
C THR A 311 -0.84 -29.39 -29.53
N TYR A 312 -0.08 -29.79 -28.52
CA TYR A 312 -0.61 -29.98 -27.17
C TYR A 312 0.03 -29.00 -26.19
N ILE A 313 -0.67 -28.76 -25.10
CA ILE A 313 -0.22 -27.98 -23.94
C ILE A 313 -0.64 -28.73 -22.68
N VAL A 314 0.25 -28.76 -21.68
CA VAL A 314 -0.04 -29.34 -20.38
C VAL A 314 -0.35 -28.21 -19.41
N ARG A 315 -1.55 -28.23 -18.82
CA ARG A 315 -2.04 -27.20 -17.91
C ARG A 315 -3.06 -27.80 -16.96
N ASN A 316 -3.12 -27.35 -15.71
CA ASN A 316 -4.16 -27.76 -14.75
C ASN A 316 -4.26 -29.28 -14.56
N GLU A 317 -3.12 -29.98 -14.59
CA GLU A 317 -3.09 -31.46 -14.50
C GLU A 317 -3.75 -32.20 -15.68
N GLU A 318 -4.05 -31.55 -16.80
CA GLU A 318 -4.64 -32.13 -18.02
C GLU A 318 -3.80 -31.82 -19.27
N ILE A 319 -3.99 -32.62 -20.33
CA ILE A 319 -3.40 -32.39 -21.65
C ILE A 319 -4.46 -31.81 -22.57
N GLN A 320 -4.27 -30.57 -23.01
CA GLN A 320 -5.17 -29.92 -23.95
C GLN A 320 -4.55 -29.93 -25.35
N ILE A 321 -5.25 -30.52 -26.32
CA ILE A 321 -4.91 -30.51 -27.74
C ILE A 321 -5.57 -29.29 -28.38
N THR A 322 -4.78 -28.43 -29.02
CA THR A 322 -5.23 -27.15 -29.57
C THR A 322 -4.38 -26.73 -30.78
N THR A 323 -4.65 -25.58 -31.36
CA THR A 323 -3.89 -25.04 -32.49
C THR A 323 -2.61 -24.32 -32.04
N PRO A 324 -1.57 -24.24 -32.88
CA PRO A 324 -0.33 -23.54 -32.53
C PRO A 324 -0.52 -22.09 -32.12
N ASP A 325 -1.49 -21.39 -32.71
CA ASP A 325 -1.78 -19.99 -32.38
C ASP A 325 -2.37 -19.84 -30.99
N ARG A 326 -3.34 -20.67 -30.64
CA ARG A 326 -3.95 -20.66 -29.30
C ARG A 326 -2.98 -21.16 -28.23
N ALA A 327 -2.14 -22.14 -28.56
CA ALA A 327 -1.05 -22.55 -27.68
C ALA A 327 -0.07 -21.41 -27.38
N ARG A 328 0.21 -20.52 -28.35
CA ARG A 328 1.08 -19.34 -28.18
C ARG A 328 0.54 -18.32 -27.18
N GLU A 329 -0.78 -18.18 -27.11
CA GLU A 329 -1.46 -17.32 -26.14
C GLU A 329 -1.41 -17.90 -24.71
N MET A 330 -1.42 -19.24 -24.61
CA MET A 330 -1.42 -19.94 -23.32
C MET A 330 -0.01 -20.20 -22.74
N MET A 331 1.04 -19.77 -23.43
CA MET A 331 2.41 -19.83 -22.90
C MET A 331 2.60 -18.90 -21.72
N ILE A 332 3.44 -19.34 -20.78
CA ILE A 332 3.83 -18.52 -19.64
C ILE A 332 5.16 -17.84 -19.95
N THR A 333 5.35 -16.65 -19.37
CA THR A 333 6.63 -15.95 -19.43
C THR A 333 7.28 -16.01 -18.05
N ARG A 334 8.53 -16.47 -17.97
CA ARG A 334 9.31 -16.52 -16.73
C ARG A 334 10.67 -15.86 -16.92
N ALA A 335 11.10 -15.13 -15.88
CA ALA A 335 12.43 -14.56 -15.79
C ALA A 335 13.35 -15.49 -14.99
N TYR A 336 14.50 -15.84 -15.55
CA TYR A 336 15.54 -16.63 -14.91
C TYR A 336 16.76 -15.73 -14.68
N TYR A 337 17.08 -15.45 -13.42
CA TYR A 337 18.26 -14.66 -13.08
C TYR A 337 19.53 -15.46 -13.38
N VAL A 338 20.43 -14.88 -14.17
CA VAL A 338 21.71 -15.51 -14.57
C VAL A 338 22.91 -14.65 -14.20
N GLY A 339 22.73 -13.59 -13.40
CA GLY A 339 23.79 -12.64 -13.10
C GLY A 339 25.01 -13.23 -12.39
N ASP A 340 24.85 -14.35 -11.68
CA ASP A 340 25.97 -15.09 -11.08
C ASP A 340 26.89 -15.69 -12.15
N LEU A 341 26.31 -16.30 -13.19
CA LEU A 341 27.03 -16.90 -14.33
C LEU A 341 27.76 -15.87 -15.21
N LEU A 342 27.46 -14.58 -15.04
CA LEU A 342 28.05 -13.49 -15.80
C LEU A 342 29.22 -12.81 -15.09
N THR A 343 29.54 -13.22 -13.87
CA THR A 343 30.66 -12.64 -13.11
C THR A 343 31.96 -13.28 -13.60
N PRO A 344 32.96 -12.50 -14.07
CA PRO A 344 34.25 -13.05 -14.44
C PRO A 344 34.89 -13.73 -13.23
N MET A 345 35.19 -15.03 -13.34
CA MET A 345 36.09 -15.73 -12.43
C MET A 345 37.51 -15.19 -12.62
N GLY A 346 37.80 -14.02 -12.04
CA GLY A 346 39.11 -13.38 -12.13
C GLY A 346 39.17 -12.12 -11.28
N GLN A 347 40.02 -12.15 -10.26
CA GLN A 347 40.41 -10.95 -9.51
C GLN A 347 41.05 -9.95 -10.49
N GLY A 348 40.36 -8.83 -10.79
CA GLY A 348 41.02 -7.63 -11.32
C GLY A 348 40.47 -7.00 -12.60
N ALA A 349 39.41 -7.51 -13.25
CA ALA A 349 38.87 -6.86 -14.44
C ALA A 349 37.79 -5.81 -14.09
N ILE A 350 38.22 -4.58 -13.79
CA ILE A 350 37.38 -3.38 -13.74
C ILE A 350 37.02 -2.99 -15.19
N GLN A 351 36.21 -3.82 -15.84
CA GLN A 351 35.42 -3.58 -17.05
C GLN A 351 34.95 -4.95 -17.54
N VAL A 352 33.75 -5.36 -17.14
CA VAL A 352 33.05 -6.43 -17.87
C VAL A 352 32.80 -5.85 -19.26
N ASN A 353 33.59 -6.27 -20.23
CA ASN A 353 33.43 -5.83 -21.60
C ASN A 353 32.05 -6.30 -22.05
N GLN A 354 31.11 -5.38 -22.31
CA GLN A 354 29.71 -5.70 -22.61
C GLN A 354 29.58 -6.72 -23.75
N ILE A 355 30.56 -6.71 -24.67
CA ILE A 355 30.71 -7.67 -25.76
C ILE A 355 30.95 -9.10 -25.27
N GLN A 356 31.82 -9.29 -24.27
CA GLN A 356 32.11 -10.62 -23.70
C GLN A 356 30.89 -11.17 -22.96
N MET A 357 30.18 -10.32 -22.20
CA MET A 357 28.94 -10.71 -21.54
C MET A 357 27.89 -11.20 -22.54
N MET A 358 27.72 -10.50 -23.66
CA MET A 358 26.78 -10.92 -24.71
C MET A 358 27.19 -12.23 -25.39
N GLN A 359 28.48 -12.50 -25.55
CA GLN A 359 28.96 -13.79 -26.08
C GLN A 359 28.67 -14.95 -25.12
N THR A 360 28.95 -14.78 -23.83
CA THR A 360 28.62 -15.77 -22.80
C THR A 360 27.11 -16.05 -22.76
N ILE A 361 26.30 -15.00 -22.81
CA ILE A 361 24.83 -15.11 -22.86
C ILE A 361 24.35 -15.86 -24.10
N ASN A 362 24.88 -15.53 -25.29
CA ASN A 362 24.49 -16.24 -26.50
C ASN A 362 24.85 -17.72 -26.42
N GLY A 363 26.03 -18.06 -25.86
CA GLY A 363 26.40 -19.45 -25.61
C GLY A 363 25.44 -20.17 -24.64
N ILE A 364 25.01 -19.49 -23.58
CA ILE A 364 24.00 -20.04 -22.64
C ILE A 364 22.66 -20.25 -23.36
N ILE A 365 22.20 -19.27 -24.14
CA ILE A 365 20.94 -19.35 -24.90
C ILE A 365 21.00 -20.52 -25.91
N ASP A 366 22.10 -20.68 -26.63
CA ASP A 366 22.27 -21.75 -27.61
C ASP A 366 22.35 -23.13 -26.93
N SER A 367 23.03 -23.21 -25.78
CA SER A 367 23.04 -24.42 -24.95
C SER A 367 21.62 -24.78 -24.50
N ILE A 368 20.85 -23.80 -24.00
CA ILE A 368 19.45 -24.00 -23.62
C ILE A 368 18.63 -24.53 -24.80
N LYS A 369 18.73 -23.88 -25.98
CA LYS A 369 17.99 -24.29 -27.17
C LYS A 369 18.34 -25.70 -27.61
N SER A 370 19.62 -26.09 -27.50
CA SER A 370 20.10 -27.41 -27.91
C SER A 370 19.67 -28.54 -26.97
N GLN A 371 19.70 -28.29 -25.65
CA GLN A 371 19.39 -29.30 -24.63
C GLN A 371 17.89 -29.44 -24.39
N VAL A 372 17.14 -28.35 -24.53
CA VAL A 372 15.72 -28.28 -24.20
C VAL A 372 14.93 -28.10 -25.48
N ASP A 373 14.55 -29.22 -26.11
CA ASP A 373 13.64 -29.27 -27.26
C ASP A 373 13.96 -28.25 -28.38
N GLY A 374 14.98 -28.55 -29.19
CA GLY A 374 15.51 -27.64 -30.22
C GLY A 374 14.50 -27.15 -31.25
N ASP A 375 13.47 -27.94 -31.56
CA ASP A 375 12.42 -27.56 -32.52
C ASP A 375 11.31 -26.71 -31.88
N SER A 376 11.31 -26.53 -30.55
CA SER A 376 10.31 -25.72 -29.84
C SER A 376 10.59 -24.21 -29.89
N TRP A 377 11.80 -23.80 -30.25
CA TRP A 377 12.26 -22.42 -30.24
C TRP A 377 12.18 -21.74 -31.61
N ALA A 378 11.91 -20.44 -31.62
CA ALA A 378 11.96 -19.63 -32.84
C ALA A 378 13.36 -19.71 -33.50
N PRO A 379 13.43 -19.79 -34.84
CA PRO A 379 12.35 -19.55 -35.81
C PRO A 379 11.50 -20.77 -36.18
N ARG A 380 11.85 -22.00 -35.75
CA ARG A 380 11.11 -23.21 -36.13
C ARG A 380 9.87 -23.45 -35.27
N GLY A 381 9.98 -23.13 -33.98
CA GLY A 381 8.90 -23.22 -33.02
C GLY A 381 8.37 -21.86 -32.58
N THR A 382 7.49 -21.87 -31.59
CA THR A 382 6.78 -20.70 -31.07
C THR A 382 7.38 -20.12 -29.80
N GLY A 383 8.36 -20.81 -29.20
CA GLY A 383 9.08 -20.36 -28.00
C GLY A 383 10.03 -19.22 -28.27
N THR A 384 10.08 -18.26 -27.34
CA THR A 384 10.98 -17.11 -27.43
C THR A 384 11.86 -17.01 -26.18
N ILE A 385 13.13 -16.66 -26.38
CA ILE A 385 14.13 -16.47 -25.33
C ILE A 385 14.86 -15.15 -25.60
N VAL A 386 14.91 -14.27 -24.61
CA VAL A 386 15.51 -12.93 -24.71
C VAL A 386 16.31 -12.65 -23.44
N PHE A 387 17.48 -12.03 -23.57
CA PHE A 387 18.24 -11.56 -22.42
C PHE A 387 17.94 -10.10 -22.12
N GLU A 388 17.70 -9.79 -20.85
CA GLU A 388 17.49 -8.43 -20.35
C GLU A 388 18.73 -8.00 -19.54
N PRO A 389 19.54 -7.04 -20.05
CA PRO A 389 20.83 -6.70 -19.46
C PRO A 389 20.77 -6.03 -18.08
N LEU A 390 19.73 -5.24 -17.75
CA LEU A 390 19.69 -4.45 -16.52
C LEU A 390 19.43 -5.33 -15.29
N SER A 391 18.50 -6.28 -15.41
CA SER A 391 18.19 -7.28 -14.38
C SER A 391 19.06 -8.53 -14.48
N LYS A 392 19.97 -8.61 -15.47
CA LYS A 392 20.83 -9.78 -15.74
C LYS A 392 20.02 -11.09 -15.78
N SER A 393 18.86 -11.05 -16.44
CA SER A 393 17.91 -12.15 -16.46
C SER A 393 17.56 -12.56 -17.88
N ILE A 394 17.36 -13.87 -18.08
CA ILE A 394 16.84 -14.43 -19.32
C ILE A 394 15.31 -14.53 -19.19
N LEU A 395 14.61 -13.84 -20.07
CA LEU A 395 13.17 -13.91 -20.23
C LEU A 395 12.84 -15.03 -21.22
N VAL A 396 12.11 -16.03 -20.74
CA VAL A 396 11.67 -17.18 -21.53
C VAL A 396 10.15 -17.16 -21.61
N LYS A 397 9.61 -17.15 -22.83
CA LYS A 397 8.18 -17.37 -23.10
C LYS A 397 8.01 -18.73 -23.75
N GLN A 398 7.45 -19.69 -23.02
CA GLN A 398 7.25 -21.06 -23.50
C GLN A 398 6.15 -21.80 -22.70
N THR A 399 5.83 -23.03 -23.11
CA THR A 399 4.91 -23.92 -22.38
C THR A 399 5.43 -24.27 -20.99
N ALA A 400 4.51 -24.58 -20.06
CA ALA A 400 4.84 -24.96 -18.68
C ALA A 400 5.82 -26.15 -18.60
N GLU A 401 5.74 -27.04 -19.57
CA GLU A 401 6.59 -28.22 -19.70
C GLU A 401 8.06 -27.89 -20.02
N VAL A 402 8.33 -26.94 -20.92
CA VAL A 402 9.71 -26.49 -21.14
C VAL A 402 10.23 -25.74 -19.93
N HIS A 403 9.39 -24.94 -19.26
CA HIS A 403 9.78 -24.29 -18.02
C HIS A 403 10.11 -25.28 -16.89
N PHE A 404 9.49 -26.47 -16.89
CA PHE A 404 9.84 -27.58 -16.00
C PHE A 404 11.24 -28.11 -16.31
N GLN A 405 11.53 -28.40 -17.59
CA GLN A 405 12.85 -28.87 -18.04
C GLN A 405 13.96 -27.84 -17.73
N LEU A 406 13.69 -26.56 -17.95
CA LEU A 406 14.60 -25.47 -17.59
C LEU A 406 14.83 -25.38 -16.08
N GLY A 407 13.79 -25.60 -15.28
CA GLY A 407 13.88 -25.59 -13.82
C GLY A 407 14.80 -26.68 -13.25
N SER A 408 14.96 -27.81 -13.96
CA SER A 408 15.96 -28.83 -13.63
C SER A 408 17.37 -28.51 -14.12
N SER A 409 17.51 -27.83 -15.27
CA SER A 409 18.82 -27.57 -15.88
C SER A 409 19.50 -26.27 -15.41
N LEU A 410 18.74 -25.28 -14.93
CA LEU A 410 19.22 -23.94 -14.53
C LEU A 410 19.28 -23.75 -13.01
N ARG A 411 19.28 -24.83 -12.23
CA ARG A 411 19.29 -24.79 -10.77
C ARG A 411 20.68 -24.94 -10.17
#